data_AF-A0A2V9C579-F1
#
_entry.id   AF-A0A2V9C579-F1
#
_cell.length_a   1.000
_cell.length_b   1.000
_cell.length_c   1.000
_cell.angle_alpha   90.00
_cell.angle_beta   90.00
_cell.angle_gamma   90.00
#
_symmetry.space_group_name_H-M   'P 1'
#
loop_
_entity.id
_entity.type
_entity.pdbx_description
1 polymer ?
#
loop_
_entity_poly.entity_id
_entity_poly.type
_entity_poly.pdbx_seq_one_letter_code
_entity_poly.pdbx_strand_id
1 'polypeptide(L)'
;MSKYTYLRAYMAGIVVPTIFLLVIMAVFSVARFIYHVPIPIERVIVFPMAMVPNLWGAWNMLYVALRSRPHLPVGFHGAALLFVIAPVGLTLARTLDLQFPTPAFAATVFPIGLVAYYLAWKYLVGFFNEQLGIA
;
A
#
# COMPACT_ATOMS: atom_id res chain seq x y z
N MET A 1 -26.67 7.48 2.37
CA MET A 1 -25.21 7.45 2.64
C MET A 1 -24.96 8.02 4.03
N SER A 2 -24.09 7.40 4.83
CA SER A 2 -23.76 7.92 6.18
C SER A 2 -23.03 9.27 6.09
N LYS A 3 -23.09 10.08 7.16
CA LYS A 3 -22.54 11.44 7.23
C LYS A 3 -21.03 11.55 6.90
N TYR A 4 -20.27 10.43 6.91
CA TYR A 4 -18.81 10.42 6.73
C TYR A 4 -18.30 9.24 5.87
N THR A 5 -19.04 8.81 4.85
CA THR A 5 -18.70 7.62 4.05
C THR A 5 -17.26 7.63 3.51
N TYR A 6 -16.78 8.75 2.96
CA TYR A 6 -15.42 8.83 2.42
C TYR A 6 -14.34 8.82 3.50
N LEU A 7 -14.56 9.46 4.64
CA LEU A 7 -13.62 9.39 5.76
C LEU A 7 -13.49 7.96 6.30
N ARG A 8 -14.62 7.25 6.41
CA ARG A 8 -14.64 5.84 6.83
C ARG A 8 -13.90 4.96 5.82
N ALA A 9 -14.07 5.22 4.53
CA ALA A 9 -13.34 4.52 3.47
C ALA A 9 -11.83 4.78 3.54
N TYR A 10 -11.44 6.04 3.74
CA TYR A 10 -10.04 6.38 3.96
C TYR A 10 -9.46 5.62 5.16
N MET A 11 -10.15 5.66 6.30
CA MET A 11 -9.73 4.97 7.52
C MET A 11 -9.60 3.46 7.32
N ALA A 12 -10.55 2.80 6.66
CA ALA A 12 -10.45 1.37 6.33
C ALA A 12 -9.23 1.07 5.43
N GLY A 13 -8.93 1.94 4.47
CA GLY A 13 -7.81 1.76 3.55
C GLY A 13 -6.45 1.87 4.24
N ILE A 14 -6.29 2.81 5.18
CA ILE A 14 -4.97 3.04 5.82
C ILE A 14 -4.59 1.97 6.85
N VAL A 15 -5.54 1.22 7.44
CA VAL A 15 -5.24 0.30 8.56
C VAL A 15 -4.16 -0.72 8.19
N VAL A 16 -4.35 -1.42 7.07
CA VAL A 16 -3.46 -2.49 6.61
C VAL A 16 -2.02 -2.00 6.41
N PRO A 17 -1.75 -0.97 5.60
CA PRO A 17 -0.40 -0.48 5.40
C PRO A 17 0.18 0.11 6.69
N THR A 18 -0.59 0.79 7.54
CA THR A 18 -0.06 1.31 8.82
C THR A 18 0.44 0.19 9.73
N ILE A 19 -0.33 -0.89 9.91
CA ILE A 19 0.12 -2.05 10.71
C ILE A 19 1.37 -2.68 10.08
N PHE A 20 1.38 -2.86 8.77
CA PHE A 20 2.52 -3.45 8.07
C PHE A 20 3.79 -2.61 8.21
N LEU A 21 3.69 -1.29 8.12
CA LEU A 21 4.80 -0.36 8.31
C LEU A 21 5.34 -0.39 9.75
N LEU A 22 4.48 -0.56 10.76
CA LEU A 22 4.95 -0.72 12.14
C LEU A 22 5.84 -1.97 12.28
N VAL A 23 5.47 -3.07 11.64
CA VAL A 23 6.29 -4.29 11.61
C VAL A 23 7.62 -4.04 10.89
N ILE A 24 7.60 -3.38 9.74
CA ILE A 24 8.83 -2.99 9.01
C ILE A 24 9.74 -2.13 9.89
N MET A 25 9.17 -1.14 10.59
CA MET A 25 9.92 -0.25 11.47
C MET A 25 10.55 -1.00 12.65
N ALA A 26 9.84 -1.98 13.22
CA ALA A 26 10.40 -2.82 14.29
C ALA A 26 11.58 -3.66 13.78
N VAL A 27 11.42 -4.32 12.63
CA VAL A 27 12.50 -5.11 11.99
C VAL A 27 13.70 -4.23 11.65
N PHE A 28 13.45 -3.06 11.06
CA PHE A 28 14.49 -2.07 10.76
C PHE A 28 15.25 -1.67 12.03
N SER A 29 14.53 -1.34 13.10
CA SER A 29 15.12 -0.90 14.37
C SER A 29 16.03 -1.99 14.96
N VAL A 30 15.58 -3.25 14.95
CA VAL A 30 16.39 -4.40 15.39
C VAL A 30 17.64 -4.56 14.51
N ALA A 31 17.48 -4.57 13.18
CA ALA A 31 18.61 -4.73 12.26
C ALA A 31 19.65 -3.61 12.39
N ARG A 32 19.19 -2.36 12.58
CA ARG A 32 20.05 -1.18 12.67
C ARG A 32 20.73 -1.05 14.02
N PHE A 33 19.98 -1.13 15.11
CA PHE A 33 20.48 -0.82 16.46
C PHE A 33 21.01 -2.03 17.22
N ILE A 34 20.54 -3.24 16.92
CA ILE A 34 21.03 -4.47 17.58
C ILE A 34 22.11 -5.12 16.72
N TYR A 35 21.83 -5.34 15.43
CA TYR A 35 22.75 -6.04 14.53
C TYR A 35 23.71 -5.14 13.74
N HIS A 36 23.63 -3.81 13.92
CA HIS A 36 24.56 -2.84 13.33
C HIS A 36 24.69 -2.93 11.80
N VAL A 37 23.62 -3.31 11.11
CA VAL A 37 23.63 -3.43 9.64
C VAL A 37 23.89 -2.05 9.01
N PRO A 38 24.96 -1.89 8.19
CA PRO A 38 25.40 -0.59 7.68
C PRO A 38 24.68 -0.17 6.39
N ILE A 39 23.41 -0.54 6.22
CA ILE A 39 22.63 -0.18 5.03
C ILE A 39 21.87 1.12 5.35
N PRO A 40 21.94 2.18 4.51
CA PRO A 40 21.22 3.43 4.72
C PRO A 40 19.74 3.28 4.32
N ILE A 41 19.04 2.36 4.98
CA ILE A 41 17.65 2.00 4.63
C ILE A 41 16.69 3.15 4.92
N GLU A 42 17.08 4.12 5.76
CA GLU A 42 16.25 5.29 6.08
C GLU A 42 15.86 6.08 4.83
N ARG A 43 16.76 6.20 3.85
CA ARG A 43 16.52 6.95 2.60
C ARG A 43 15.50 6.26 1.68
N VAL A 44 15.36 4.94 1.81
CA VAL A 44 14.47 4.12 0.99
C VAL A 44 13.14 3.87 1.69
N ILE A 45 13.10 3.80 3.02
CA ILE A 45 11.90 3.45 3.81
C ILE A 45 11.01 4.66 4.09
N VAL A 46 11.57 5.87 4.27
CA VAL A 46 10.78 7.07 4.62
C VAL A 46 9.71 7.38 3.57
N PHE A 47 10.03 7.22 2.28
CA PHE A 47 9.11 7.49 1.19
C PHE A 47 7.90 6.52 1.15
N PRO A 48 8.08 5.18 1.14
CA PRO A 48 6.98 4.23 1.29
C PRO A 48 6.16 4.47 2.55
N MET A 49 6.81 4.81 3.68
CA MET A 49 6.11 5.00 4.95
C MET A 49 5.11 6.15 4.91
N ALA A 50 5.46 7.26 4.28
CA ALA A 50 4.56 8.40 4.18
C ALA A 50 3.51 8.21 3.08
N MET A 51 3.89 7.63 1.93
CA MET A 51 3.01 7.63 0.76
C MET A 51 2.08 6.42 0.67
N VAL A 52 2.53 5.23 1.03
CA VAL A 52 1.75 4.00 0.83
C VAL A 52 0.43 4.03 1.62
N PRO A 53 0.38 4.40 2.92
CA PRO A 53 -0.88 4.46 3.65
C PRO A 53 -1.85 5.46 3.03
N ASN A 54 -1.36 6.65 2.70
CA ASN A 54 -2.18 7.70 2.11
C ASN A 54 -2.76 7.29 0.74
N LEU A 55 -1.95 6.64 -0.10
CA LEU A 55 -2.42 6.11 -1.39
C LEU A 55 -3.45 5.02 -1.20
N TRP A 56 -3.28 4.10 -0.24
CA TRP A 56 -4.29 3.10 0.08
C TRP A 56 -5.61 3.71 0.56
N GLY A 57 -5.55 4.67 1.49
CA GLY A 57 -6.73 5.37 1.97
C GLY A 57 -7.48 6.09 0.85
N ALA A 58 -6.76 6.88 0.04
CA ALA A 58 -7.34 7.60 -1.10
C ALA A 58 -7.89 6.65 -2.17
N TRP A 59 -7.20 5.54 -2.43
CA TRP A 59 -7.65 4.53 -3.40
C TRP A 59 -8.93 3.82 -2.96
N ASN A 60 -9.11 3.61 -1.66
CA ASN A 60 -10.36 3.07 -1.11
C ASN A 60 -11.49 4.10 -1.14
N MET A 61 -11.20 5.39 -0.92
CA MET A 61 -12.19 6.45 -1.15
C MET A 61 -12.66 6.47 -2.61
N LEU A 62 -11.71 6.33 -3.55
CA LEU A 62 -11.98 6.27 -4.97
C LEU A 62 -12.83 5.05 -5.34
N TYR A 63 -12.54 3.87 -4.75
CA TYR A 63 -13.37 2.67 -4.90
C TYR A 63 -14.84 2.97 -4.59
N VAL A 64 -15.08 3.62 -3.46
CA VAL A 64 -16.42 3.94 -2.98
C VAL A 64 -17.10 5.00 -3.84
N ALA A 65 -16.36 5.99 -4.33
CA ALA A 65 -16.87 6.98 -5.27
C ALA A 65 -17.29 6.36 -6.62
N LEU A 66 -16.53 5.36 -7.09
CA LEU A 66 -16.79 4.64 -8.35
C LEU A 66 -17.87 3.55 -8.21
N ARG A 67 -18.22 3.16 -6.98
CA ARG A 67 -19.14 2.05 -6.64
C ARG A 67 -20.59 2.26 -7.09
N SER A 68 -20.91 3.40 -7.71
CA SER A 68 -22.19 3.62 -8.41
C SER A 68 -22.49 2.58 -9.51
N ARG A 69 -21.49 1.80 -9.93
CA ARG A 69 -21.67 0.62 -10.80
C ARG A 69 -21.50 -0.68 -9.99
N PRO A 70 -22.46 -1.61 -10.02
CA PRO A 70 -22.29 -2.89 -9.37
C PRO A 70 -21.20 -3.71 -10.11
N HIS A 71 -20.58 -4.66 -9.40
CA HIS A 71 -19.72 -5.75 -9.89
C HIS A 71 -18.20 -5.62 -9.81
N LEU A 72 -17.56 -4.48 -9.50
CA LEU A 72 -16.09 -4.49 -9.34
C LEU A 72 -15.68 -5.00 -7.94
N PRO A 73 -15.02 -6.17 -7.83
CA PRO A 73 -14.58 -6.67 -6.52
C PRO A 73 -13.44 -5.80 -5.97
N VAL A 74 -13.51 -5.47 -4.69
CA VAL A 74 -12.52 -4.62 -4.00
C VAL A 74 -11.08 -5.14 -4.16
N GLY A 75 -10.89 -6.46 -4.23
CA GLY A 75 -9.57 -7.07 -4.46
C GLY A 75 -8.95 -6.70 -5.81
N PHE A 76 -9.73 -6.69 -6.90
CA PHE A 76 -9.23 -6.29 -8.22
C PHE A 76 -8.92 -4.80 -8.28
N HIS A 77 -9.83 -3.97 -7.74
CA HIS A 77 -9.59 -2.53 -7.62
C HIS A 77 -8.32 -2.26 -6.82
N GLY A 78 -8.16 -2.91 -5.68
CA GLY A 78 -7.00 -2.79 -4.82
C GLY A 78 -5.69 -3.22 -5.47
N ALA A 79 -5.69 -4.35 -6.19
CA ALA A 79 -4.51 -4.80 -6.93
C ALA A 79 -4.09 -3.83 -8.04
N ALA A 80 -5.05 -3.11 -8.64
CA ALA A 80 -4.76 -2.09 -9.64
C ALA A 80 -3.90 -0.95 -9.09
N LEU A 81 -3.93 -0.68 -7.78
CA LEU A 81 -3.09 0.32 -7.12
C LEU A 81 -1.59 0.03 -7.35
N LEU A 82 -1.19 -1.23 -7.47
CA LEU A 82 0.21 -1.59 -7.68
C LEU A 82 0.73 -1.09 -9.04
N PHE A 83 -0.13 -0.97 -10.06
CA PHE A 83 0.22 -0.37 -11.35
C PHE A 83 0.43 1.14 -11.26
N VAL A 84 -0.03 1.79 -10.20
CA VAL A 84 0.26 3.21 -9.92
C VAL A 84 1.51 3.33 -9.06
N ILE A 85 1.61 2.55 -7.99
CA ILE A 85 2.71 2.65 -7.02
C ILE A 85 4.04 2.18 -7.63
N ALA A 86 4.07 1.07 -8.39
CA ALA A 86 5.31 0.51 -8.88
C ALA A 86 6.06 1.43 -9.88
N PRO A 87 5.40 2.04 -10.88
CA PRO A 87 6.05 3.01 -11.76
C PRO A 87 6.52 4.26 -11.01
N VAL A 88 5.70 4.79 -10.09
CA VAL A 88 6.06 5.97 -9.28
C VAL A 88 7.27 5.66 -8.38
N GLY A 89 7.32 4.48 -7.78
CA GLY A 89 8.47 4.03 -6.99
C GLY A 89 9.74 3.89 -7.83
N LEU A 90 9.64 3.33 -9.04
CA LEU A 90 10.77 3.20 -9.96
C LEU A 90 11.28 4.54 -10.49
N THR A 91 10.38 5.46 -10.85
CA THR A 91 10.79 6.80 -11.30
C THR A 91 11.49 7.54 -10.18
N LEU A 92 10.96 7.48 -8.96
CA LEU A 92 11.56 8.13 -7.81
C LEU A 92 12.92 7.53 -7.44
N ALA A 93 13.03 6.21 -7.44
CA ALA A 93 14.31 5.54 -7.21
C ALA A 93 15.38 6.04 -8.20
N ARG A 94 15.04 6.18 -9.49
CA ARG A 94 15.94 6.75 -10.50
C ARG A 94 16.25 8.21 -10.27
N THR A 95 15.27 9.05 -9.93
CA THR A 95 15.51 10.49 -9.68
C THR A 95 16.36 10.75 -8.44
N LEU A 96 16.36 9.82 -7.48
CA LEU A 96 17.14 9.88 -6.26
C LEU A 96 18.47 9.13 -6.37
N ASP A 97 18.85 8.70 -7.58
CA ASP A 97 20.07 7.94 -7.88
C ASP A 97 20.20 6.64 -7.04
N LEU A 98 19.06 6.02 -6.72
CA LEU A 98 19.03 4.72 -6.06
C LEU A 98 19.23 3.62 -7.09
N GLN A 99 20.31 2.84 -6.93
CA GLN A 99 20.62 1.70 -7.79
C GLN A 99 19.65 0.52 -7.62
N PHE A 100 18.76 0.58 -6.62
CA PHE A 100 17.78 -0.44 -6.30
C PHE A 100 16.44 0.20 -5.91
N PRO A 101 15.28 -0.37 -6.32
CA PRO A 101 15.10 -1.59 -7.12
C PRO A 101 15.42 -1.43 -8.61
N THR A 102 16.04 -2.44 -9.23
CA THR A 102 16.26 -2.48 -10.68
C THR A 102 14.95 -2.82 -11.43
N PRO A 103 14.77 -2.43 -12.70
CA PRO A 103 13.59 -2.78 -13.47
C PRO A 103 13.36 -4.29 -13.60
N ALA A 104 14.44 -5.07 -13.74
CA ALA A 104 14.37 -6.52 -13.78
C ALA A 104 13.87 -7.11 -12.47
N PHE A 105 14.40 -6.65 -11.33
CA PHE A 105 13.94 -7.07 -10.01
C PHE A 105 12.46 -6.69 -9.79
N ALA A 106 12.08 -5.47 -10.15
CA ALA A 106 10.70 -5.02 -10.06
C ALA A 106 9.77 -5.92 -10.90
N ALA A 107 10.14 -6.25 -12.14
CA ALA A 107 9.35 -7.14 -13.00
C ALA A 107 9.21 -8.56 -12.41
N THR A 108 10.22 -9.08 -11.73
CA THR A 108 10.16 -10.40 -11.07
C THR A 108 9.25 -10.39 -9.84
N VAL A 109 9.31 -9.34 -9.03
CA VAL A 109 8.52 -9.24 -7.78
C VAL A 109 7.10 -8.76 -8.03
N PHE A 110 6.85 -8.04 -9.13
CA PHE A 110 5.56 -7.45 -9.45
C PHE A 110 4.39 -8.46 -9.41
N PRO A 111 4.46 -9.67 -9.99
CA PRO A 111 3.38 -10.66 -9.91
C PRO A 111 3.08 -11.10 -8.48
N ILE A 112 4.12 -11.28 -7.66
CA ILE A 112 3.99 -11.66 -6.24
C ILE A 112 3.30 -10.52 -5.49
N GLY A 113 3.74 -9.28 -5.73
CA GLY A 113 3.11 -8.08 -5.18
C GLY A 113 1.64 -7.96 -5.58
N LEU A 114 1.30 -8.28 -6.83
CA LEU A 114 -0.07 -8.21 -7.34
C LEU A 114 -0.99 -9.18 -6.60
N VAL A 115 -0.54 -10.43 -6.39
CA VAL A 115 -1.27 -11.44 -5.62
C VAL A 115 -1.42 -11.00 -4.16
N ALA A 116 -0.34 -10.53 -3.54
CA ALA A 116 -0.37 -10.05 -2.16
C ALA A 116 -1.33 -8.87 -1.99
N TYR A 117 -1.30 -7.88 -2.90
CA TYR A 117 -2.23 -6.75 -2.92
C TYR A 117 -3.67 -7.25 -3.12
N TYR A 118 -3.92 -8.12 -4.09
CA TYR A 118 -5.26 -8.68 -4.31
C TYR A 118 -5.83 -9.30 -3.03
N LEU A 119 -5.05 -10.16 -2.35
CA LEU A 119 -5.48 -10.84 -1.12
C LEU A 119 -5.68 -9.86 0.03
N ALA A 120 -4.75 -8.92 0.23
CA ALA A 120 -4.85 -7.91 1.28
C ALA A 120 -6.09 -7.02 1.10
N TRP A 121 -6.37 -6.59 -0.13
CA TRP A 121 -7.56 -5.79 -0.42
C TRP A 121 -8.85 -6.61 -0.33
N LYS A 122 -8.86 -7.85 -0.84
CA LYS A 122 -10.03 -8.72 -0.80
C LYS A 122 -10.45 -9.05 0.62
N TYR A 123 -9.50 -9.47 1.46
CA TYR A 123 -9.82 -10.01 2.78
C TYR A 123 -9.70 -8.99 3.92
N LEU A 124 -8.70 -8.11 3.90
CA LEU A 124 -8.49 -7.17 5.00
C LEU A 124 -9.26 -5.87 4.77
N VAL A 125 -9.02 -5.19 3.64
CA VAL A 125 -9.73 -3.92 3.35
C VAL A 125 -11.22 -4.17 3.11
N GLY A 126 -11.56 -5.26 2.42
CA GLY A 126 -12.94 -5.72 2.27
C GLY A 126 -13.65 -5.87 3.62
N PHE A 127 -13.02 -6.60 4.55
CA PHE A 127 -13.53 -6.76 5.91
C PHE A 127 -13.75 -5.41 6.63
N PHE A 128 -12.79 -4.49 6.59
CA PHE A 128 -12.96 -3.17 7.22
C PHE A 128 -14.06 -2.35 6.55
N ASN A 129 -14.21 -2.44 5.23
CA ASN A 129 -15.29 -1.78 4.52
C ASN A 129 -16.67 -2.32 4.93
N GLU A 130 -16.80 -3.64 5.14
CA GLU A 130 -18.03 -4.28 5.63
C GLU A 130 -18.34 -3.88 7.09
N GLN A 131 -17.34 -3.90 7.98
CA GLN A 131 -17.49 -3.46 9.38
C GLN A 131 -17.92 -1.99 9.48
N LEU A 132 -17.47 -1.16 8.53
CA LEU A 132 -17.88 0.23 8.43
C LEU A 132 -19.13 0.44 7.56
N GLY A 133 -19.86 -0.61 7.15
CA GLY A 133 -21.08 -0.47 6.34
C GLY A 133 -20.89 0.37 5.08
N ILE A 134 -19.71 0.30 4.49
CA ILE A 134 -19.32 0.94 3.21
C ILE A 134 -19.48 -0.07 2.07
N ALA A 135 -19.16 -1.34 2.35
CA ALA A 135 -19.33 -2.49 1.47
C ALA A 135 -20.71 -3.13 1.66
#